data_AF-A0A8T4Z3B1-F1
#
_entry.id   AF-A0A8T4Z3B1-F1
#
_cell.length_a   1.000
_cell.length_b   1.000
_cell.length_c   1.000
_cell.angle_alpha   90.00
_cell.angle_beta   90.00
_cell.angle_gamma   90.00
#
_symmetry.space_group_name_H-M   'P 1'
#
loop_
_entity.id
_entity.type
_entity.pdbx_description
1 polymer ?
#
loop_
_entity_poly.entity_id
_entity_poly.type
_entity_poly.pdbx_seq_one_letter_code
_entity_poly.pdbx_strand_id
1 'polypeptide(L)'
;LMVELELSEMDAAVIVADSPANAREALRAVFERAKECLLGVPEETRAANDDGTTRYMRPRPGSARMYPETDIPPVVITEDRLLRLKSALPPMPDDLVNQLIQRHKINRKLAEQLVDSDYLELFEKVTAETNVAPSFAATVLTEVFKSLSRDGVPVGSLSGETVFRVFRAVDLGLTAKEAIPDILRWLTENPECKVEVAIEKLGLKTISDDELKSRICSLLDRNIALVESEGGAATGKLMNMIMAEVRGRVDAKKVIEFLKEEVAKRSGVRA
;
A
#
# COMPACT_ATOMS: atom_id res chain seq x y z
N LEU A 1 37.46 48.02 -33.23
CA LEU A 1 36.28 48.17 -34.12
C LEU A 1 35.06 48.35 -33.23
N MET A 2 34.58 49.59 -33.09
CA MET A 2 33.23 49.83 -32.58
C MET A 2 32.27 49.55 -33.74
N VAL A 3 31.28 48.69 -33.52
CA VAL A 3 30.20 48.42 -34.47
C VAL A 3 28.93 48.92 -33.79
N GLU A 4 28.24 49.87 -34.44
CA GLU A 4 26.92 50.34 -34.01
C GLU A 4 25.86 49.51 -34.74
N LEU A 5 24.83 49.06 -34.00
CA LEU A 5 23.77 48.18 -34.52
C LEU A 5 22.52 48.93 -35.02
N GLU A 6 22.53 50.27 -34.97
CA GLU A 6 21.46 51.15 -35.48
C GLU A 6 20.03 50.75 -35.07
N LEU A 7 19.83 50.37 -33.80
CA LEU A 7 18.53 49.93 -33.26
C LEU A 7 17.65 51.11 -32.84
N SER A 8 16.33 50.98 -33.01
CA SER A 8 15.34 51.90 -32.43
C SER A 8 14.97 51.51 -30.99
N GLU A 9 14.19 52.36 -30.30
CA GLU A 9 13.79 52.12 -28.89
C GLU A 9 12.93 50.86 -28.69
N MET A 10 12.27 50.37 -29.74
CA MET A 10 11.41 49.18 -29.69
C MET A 10 12.12 47.91 -30.15
N ASP A 11 13.38 48.02 -30.61
CA ASP A 11 14.15 46.89 -31.12
C ASP A 11 14.98 46.25 -30.00
N ALA A 12 15.21 44.95 -30.12
CA ALA A 12 16.12 44.21 -29.26
C ALA A 12 17.23 43.56 -30.10
N ALA A 13 18.42 43.42 -29.52
CA ALA A 13 19.53 42.69 -30.11
C ALA A 13 19.85 41.41 -29.33
N VAL A 14 20.28 40.38 -30.06
CA VAL A 14 20.86 39.17 -29.50
C VAL A 14 22.35 39.14 -29.84
N ILE A 15 23.19 39.01 -28.82
CA ILE A 15 24.65 38.96 -28.96
C ILE A 15 25.11 37.55 -28.56
N VAL A 16 25.95 36.92 -29.39
CA VAL A 16 26.56 35.62 -29.10
C VAL A 16 28.08 35.78 -29.03
N ALA A 17 28.67 35.41 -27.90
CA ALA A 17 30.11 35.47 -27.66
C ALA A 17 30.71 34.06 -27.66
N ASP A 18 31.27 33.66 -28.79
CA ASP A 18 31.95 32.37 -29.00
C ASP A 18 32.97 32.54 -30.13
N SER A 19 33.66 31.47 -30.52
CA SER A 19 34.43 31.40 -31.76
C SER A 19 33.60 31.88 -32.97
N PRO A 20 34.22 32.53 -33.98
CA PRO A 20 33.48 33.10 -35.11
C PRO A 20 32.60 32.10 -35.86
N ALA A 21 32.97 30.82 -35.90
CA ALA A 21 32.16 29.77 -36.52
C ALA A 21 30.89 29.46 -35.69
N ASN A 22 31.04 29.19 -34.40
CA ASN A 22 29.93 28.89 -33.50
C ASN A 22 28.97 30.08 -33.37
N ALA A 23 29.51 31.29 -33.22
CA ALA A 23 28.70 32.51 -33.09
C ALA A 23 27.80 32.74 -34.31
N ARG A 24 28.30 32.46 -35.53
CA ARG A 24 27.50 32.56 -36.76
C ARG A 24 26.38 31.53 -36.82
N GLU A 25 26.65 30.26 -36.48
CA GLU A 25 25.62 29.22 -36.50
C GLU A 25 24.55 29.44 -35.42
N ALA A 26 24.95 29.85 -34.21
CA ALA A 26 24.03 30.20 -33.15
C ALA A 26 23.13 31.39 -33.53
N LEU A 27 23.71 32.46 -34.11
CA LEU A 27 22.94 33.62 -34.58
C LEU A 27 21.96 33.24 -35.71
N ARG A 28 22.32 32.32 -36.61
CA ARG A 28 21.39 31.79 -37.61
C ARG A 28 20.21 31.07 -36.96
N ALA A 29 20.46 30.22 -35.96
CA ALA A 29 19.39 29.52 -35.25
C ALA A 29 18.44 30.49 -34.52
N VAL A 30 18.98 31.52 -33.86
CA VAL A 30 18.17 32.58 -33.23
C VAL A 30 17.37 33.36 -34.26
N PHE A 31 17.99 33.72 -35.38
CA PHE A 31 17.32 34.46 -36.46
C PHE A 31 16.17 33.68 -37.09
N GLU A 32 16.35 32.40 -37.40
CA GLU A 32 15.28 31.55 -37.90
C GLU A 32 14.16 31.38 -36.85
N ARG A 33 14.51 31.24 -35.57
CA ARG A 33 13.52 31.20 -34.50
C ARG A 33 12.73 32.51 -34.37
N ALA A 34 13.39 33.65 -34.46
CA ALA A 34 12.74 34.96 -34.41
C ALA A 34 11.75 35.13 -35.58
N LYS A 35 12.13 34.67 -36.79
CA LYS A 35 11.23 34.65 -37.95
C LYS A 35 10.00 33.77 -37.73
N GLU A 36 10.17 32.56 -37.18
CA GLU A 36 9.04 31.68 -36.86
C GLU A 36 8.06 32.35 -35.88
N CYS A 37 8.58 33.02 -34.85
CA CYS A 37 7.78 33.72 -33.85
C CYS A 37 6.94 34.88 -34.45
N LEU A 38 7.36 35.47 -35.58
CA LEU A 38 6.55 36.47 -36.29
C LEU A 38 5.31 35.87 -36.96
N LEU A 39 5.35 34.57 -37.31
CA LEU A 39 4.23 33.86 -37.90
C LEU A 39 3.28 33.29 -36.83
N GLY A 40 3.82 32.83 -35.70
CA GLY A 40 3.03 32.30 -34.58
C GLY A 40 3.80 31.30 -33.72
N VAL A 41 3.07 30.37 -33.10
CA VAL A 41 3.68 29.30 -32.29
C VAL A 41 4.17 28.18 -33.23
N PRO A 42 5.48 27.88 -33.27
CA PRO A 42 6.04 26.89 -34.17
C PRO A 42 5.75 25.45 -33.72
N GLU A 43 5.69 24.53 -34.69
CA GLU A 43 5.50 23.10 -34.43
C GLU A 43 6.81 22.43 -34.01
N GLU A 44 6.87 21.98 -32.76
CA GLU A 44 8.11 21.45 -32.19
C GLU A 44 7.86 20.32 -31.18
N THR A 45 8.86 19.46 -31.01
CA THR A 45 8.87 18.47 -29.95
C THR A 45 9.48 19.08 -28.70
N ARG A 46 8.76 19.00 -27.58
CA ARG A 46 9.16 19.57 -26.29
C ARG A 46 9.17 18.49 -25.21
N ALA A 47 10.05 18.63 -24.23
CA ALA A 47 10.06 17.82 -23.02
C ALA A 47 9.35 18.56 -21.88
N ALA A 48 8.63 17.84 -21.04
CA ALA A 48 8.11 18.36 -19.78
C ALA A 48 9.24 18.55 -18.76
N ASN A 49 9.20 19.66 -18.02
CA ASN A 49 10.04 19.92 -16.86
C ASN A 49 9.24 19.64 -15.57
N ASP A 50 9.94 19.49 -14.44
CA ASP A 50 9.33 19.17 -13.14
C ASP A 50 8.40 20.28 -12.62
N ASP A 51 8.62 21.52 -13.05
CA ASP A 51 7.81 22.70 -12.69
C ASP A 51 6.54 22.85 -13.56
N GLY A 52 6.27 21.88 -14.44
CA GLY A 52 5.14 21.91 -15.37
C GLY A 52 5.36 22.78 -16.62
N THR A 53 6.52 23.44 -16.73
CA THR A 53 6.90 24.08 -18.00
C THR A 53 7.44 23.04 -18.98
N THR A 54 7.79 23.50 -20.18
CA THR A 54 8.38 22.63 -21.21
C THR A 54 9.62 23.27 -21.79
N ARG A 55 10.56 22.45 -22.27
CA ARG A 55 11.75 22.89 -23.01
C ARG A 55 11.77 22.33 -24.42
N TYR A 56 12.26 23.13 -25.36
CA TYR A 56 12.48 22.69 -26.73
C TYR A 56 13.46 21.51 -26.79
N MET A 57 13.17 20.52 -27.63
CA MET A 57 14.09 19.42 -27.92
C MET A 57 14.56 19.43 -29.38
N ARG A 58 13.61 19.35 -30.30
CA ARG A 58 13.88 19.21 -31.74
C ARG A 58 12.68 19.70 -32.56
N PRO A 59 12.87 20.02 -33.85
CA PRO A 59 11.75 20.29 -34.72
C PRO A 59 10.82 19.08 -34.78
N ARG A 60 9.53 19.31 -34.98
CA ARG A 60 8.58 18.21 -35.15
C ARG A 60 9.02 17.35 -36.35
N PRO A 61 9.14 16.02 -36.20
CA PRO A 61 9.42 15.16 -37.34
C PRO A 61 8.38 15.37 -38.45
N GLY A 62 8.83 15.37 -39.70
CA GLY A 62 7.94 15.39 -40.85
C GLY A 62 7.03 14.15 -40.92
N SER A 63 6.12 14.12 -41.90
CA SER A 63 5.24 12.98 -42.09
C SER A 63 6.03 11.69 -42.31
N ALA A 64 5.70 10.67 -41.52
CA ALA A 64 6.25 9.33 -41.74
C ALA A 64 5.74 8.80 -43.08
N ARG A 65 6.65 8.31 -43.92
CA ARG A 65 6.28 7.60 -45.15
C ARG A 65 5.79 6.21 -44.77
N MET A 66 4.48 6.05 -44.63
CA MET A 66 3.88 4.75 -44.33
C MET A 66 3.53 4.02 -45.63
N TYR A 67 3.91 2.75 -45.72
CA TYR A 67 3.45 1.79 -46.72
C TYR A 67 3.07 0.49 -45.99
N PRO A 68 2.18 -0.34 -46.55
CA PRO A 68 1.85 -1.62 -45.95
C PRO A 68 3.12 -2.48 -45.83
N GLU A 69 3.35 -3.04 -44.64
CA GLU A 69 4.42 -4.03 -44.42
C GLU A 69 4.17 -5.24 -45.33
N THR A 70 5.12 -5.52 -46.21
CA THR A 70 4.99 -6.57 -47.24
C THR A 70 5.44 -7.92 -46.75
N ASP A 71 6.29 -7.96 -45.72
CA ASP A 71 6.83 -9.20 -45.16
C ASP A 71 5.81 -9.92 -44.27
N ILE A 72 4.80 -9.20 -43.79
CA ILE A 72 3.78 -9.71 -42.87
C ILE A 72 2.43 -9.79 -43.60
N PRO A 73 1.88 -11.00 -43.84
CA PRO A 73 0.54 -11.14 -44.38
C PRO A 73 -0.51 -10.46 -43.49
N PRO A 74 -1.59 -9.89 -44.06
CA PRO A 74 -2.68 -9.32 -43.29
C PRO A 74 -3.31 -10.33 -42.32
N VAL A 75 -3.48 -9.93 -41.06
CA VAL A 75 -4.10 -10.76 -40.02
C VAL A 75 -5.59 -10.43 -39.94
N VAL A 76 -6.44 -11.36 -40.40
CA VAL A 76 -7.89 -11.23 -40.29
C VAL A 76 -8.34 -11.56 -38.86
N ILE A 77 -9.11 -10.66 -38.24
CA ILE A 77 -9.76 -10.90 -36.95
C ILE A 77 -11.19 -11.39 -37.22
N THR A 78 -11.42 -12.68 -37.02
CA THR A 78 -12.76 -13.28 -37.19
C THR A 78 -13.67 -12.94 -36.01
N GLU A 79 -14.99 -12.97 -36.24
CA GLU A 79 -15.98 -12.79 -35.18
C GLU A 79 -15.84 -13.84 -34.07
N ASP A 80 -15.58 -15.11 -34.43
CA ASP A 80 -15.33 -16.18 -33.46
C ASP A 80 -14.12 -15.86 -32.55
N ARG A 81 -13.01 -15.39 -33.14
CA ARG A 81 -11.83 -14.97 -32.38
C ARG A 81 -12.17 -13.81 -31.45
N LEU A 82 -12.94 -12.83 -31.92
CA LEU A 82 -13.36 -11.68 -31.12
C LEU A 82 -14.24 -12.10 -29.94
N LEU A 83 -15.23 -12.97 -30.19
CA LEU A 83 -16.14 -13.47 -29.16
C LEU A 83 -15.38 -14.26 -28.08
N ARG A 84 -14.47 -15.15 -28.50
CA ARG A 84 -13.62 -15.91 -27.57
C ARG A 84 -12.76 -15.02 -26.69
N LEU A 85 -12.16 -13.97 -27.26
CA LEU A 85 -11.36 -13.01 -26.50
C LEU A 85 -12.25 -12.21 -25.54
N LYS A 86 -13.41 -11.74 -26.00
CA LYS A 86 -14.35 -10.98 -25.17
C LYS A 86 -14.85 -11.81 -23.98
N SER A 87 -15.09 -13.11 -24.16
CA SER A 87 -15.48 -14.01 -23.06
C SER A 87 -14.36 -14.33 -22.08
N ALA A 88 -13.10 -14.17 -22.50
CA ALA A 88 -11.91 -14.44 -21.68
C ALA A 88 -11.34 -13.19 -21.00
N LEU A 89 -11.93 -12.00 -21.23
CA LEU A 89 -11.49 -10.78 -20.56
C LEU A 89 -11.75 -10.88 -19.06
N PRO A 90 -10.76 -10.52 -18.22
CA PRO A 90 -11.00 -10.38 -16.79
C PRO A 90 -11.97 -9.22 -16.51
N PRO A 91 -12.63 -9.21 -15.35
CA PRO A 91 -13.45 -8.08 -14.92
C PRO A 91 -12.60 -6.80 -14.83
N MET A 92 -13.23 -5.64 -15.03
CA MET A 92 -12.55 -4.37 -14.80
C MET A 92 -12.22 -4.21 -13.30
N PRO A 93 -11.15 -3.48 -12.94
CA PRO A 93 -10.79 -3.25 -11.55
C PRO A 93 -11.95 -2.70 -10.70
N ASP A 94 -12.74 -1.77 -11.24
CA ASP A 94 -13.90 -1.20 -10.54
C ASP A 94 -15.00 -2.24 -10.27
N ASP A 95 -15.26 -3.14 -11.23
CA ASP A 95 -16.22 -4.22 -11.06
C ASP A 95 -15.76 -5.19 -9.96
N LEU A 96 -14.46 -5.51 -9.95
CA LEU A 96 -13.84 -6.38 -8.95
C LEU A 96 -13.90 -5.76 -7.56
N VAL A 97 -13.60 -4.46 -7.42
CA VAL A 97 -13.76 -3.71 -6.17
C VAL A 97 -15.19 -3.79 -5.65
N ASN A 98 -16.18 -3.53 -6.52
CA ASN A 98 -17.59 -3.60 -6.16
C ASN A 98 -18.01 -5.01 -5.73
N GLN A 99 -17.53 -6.05 -6.42
CA GLN A 99 -17.77 -7.45 -6.06
C GLN A 99 -17.20 -7.79 -4.68
N LEU A 100 -15.96 -7.38 -4.38
CA LEU A 100 -15.33 -7.60 -3.08
C LEU A 100 -16.10 -6.92 -1.94
N ILE A 101 -16.53 -5.68 -2.14
CA ILE A 101 -17.36 -4.94 -1.16
C ILE A 101 -18.67 -5.68 -0.91
N GLN A 102 -19.37 -6.11 -1.97
CA GLN A 102 -20.66 -6.78 -1.83
C GLN A 102 -20.55 -8.15 -1.16
N ARG A 103 -19.56 -8.95 -1.55
CA ARG A 103 -19.34 -10.33 -1.09
C ARG A 103 -18.78 -10.38 0.33
N HIS A 104 -17.76 -9.58 0.62
CA HIS A 104 -17.01 -9.65 1.88
C HIS A 104 -17.35 -8.54 2.87
N LYS A 105 -18.23 -7.61 2.50
CA LYS A 105 -18.65 -6.46 3.34
C LYS A 105 -17.48 -5.62 3.85
N ILE A 106 -16.39 -5.56 3.08
CA ILE A 106 -15.25 -4.69 3.35
C ILE A 106 -15.51 -3.28 2.82
N ASN A 107 -14.81 -2.29 3.38
CA ASN A 107 -14.92 -0.92 2.89
C ASN A 107 -14.22 -0.75 1.53
N ARG A 108 -14.55 0.33 0.82
CA ARG A 108 -14.01 0.61 -0.52
C ARG A 108 -12.48 0.74 -0.53
N LYS A 109 -11.91 1.42 0.47
CA LYS A 109 -10.46 1.61 0.59
C LYS A 109 -9.71 0.27 0.63
N LEU A 110 -10.15 -0.66 1.46
CA LEU A 110 -9.53 -1.98 1.59
C LEU A 110 -9.73 -2.81 0.31
N ALA A 111 -10.90 -2.72 -0.33
CA ALA A 111 -11.14 -3.40 -1.60
C ALA A 111 -10.23 -2.88 -2.73
N GLU A 112 -10.10 -1.56 -2.87
CA GLU A 112 -9.18 -0.93 -3.82
C GLU A 112 -7.73 -1.35 -3.56
N GLN A 113 -7.30 -1.34 -2.29
CA GLN A 113 -5.96 -1.80 -1.93
C GLN A 113 -5.72 -3.28 -2.22
N LEU A 114 -6.74 -4.14 -2.08
CA LEU A 114 -6.61 -5.56 -2.41
C LEU A 114 -6.48 -5.77 -3.93
N VAL A 115 -7.28 -5.04 -4.73
CA VAL A 115 -7.24 -5.11 -6.20
C VAL A 115 -5.92 -4.56 -6.76
N ASP A 116 -5.34 -3.56 -6.11
CA ASP A 116 -4.02 -3.00 -6.44
C ASP A 116 -2.85 -3.82 -5.85
N SER A 117 -3.13 -4.96 -5.21
CA SER A 117 -2.11 -5.82 -4.59
C SER A 117 -2.04 -7.20 -5.22
N ASP A 118 -0.90 -7.87 -5.04
CA ASP A 118 -0.70 -9.28 -5.44
C ASP A 118 -1.40 -10.29 -4.49
N TYR A 119 -2.08 -9.81 -3.45
CA TYR A 119 -2.62 -10.67 -2.38
C TYR A 119 -4.09 -11.05 -2.58
N LEU A 120 -4.72 -10.71 -3.69
CA LEU A 120 -6.14 -10.96 -3.92
C LEU A 120 -6.49 -12.46 -3.85
N GLU A 121 -5.72 -13.32 -4.53
CA GLU A 121 -5.96 -14.77 -4.50
C GLU A 121 -5.79 -15.34 -3.08
N LEU A 122 -4.77 -14.85 -2.35
CA LEU A 122 -4.52 -15.25 -0.97
C LEU A 122 -5.68 -14.80 -0.05
N PHE A 123 -6.19 -13.59 -0.25
CA PHE A 123 -7.34 -13.06 0.48
C PHE A 123 -8.59 -13.91 0.23
N GLU A 124 -8.88 -14.27 -1.02
CA GLU A 124 -10.00 -15.15 -1.35
C GLU A 124 -9.83 -16.53 -0.70
N LYS A 125 -8.62 -17.11 -0.73
CA LYS A 125 -8.32 -18.38 -0.05
C LYS A 125 -8.53 -18.30 1.46
N VAL A 126 -8.01 -17.27 2.12
CA VAL A 126 -8.17 -17.06 3.57
C VAL A 126 -9.65 -16.94 3.94
N THR A 127 -10.42 -16.14 3.21
CA THR A 127 -11.85 -15.93 3.51
C THR A 127 -12.74 -17.12 3.15
N ALA A 128 -12.29 -18.01 2.26
CA ALA A 128 -13.01 -19.24 1.93
C ALA A 128 -12.72 -20.40 2.90
N GLU A 129 -11.48 -20.51 3.41
CA GLU A 129 -11.03 -21.66 4.19
C GLU A 129 -10.90 -21.39 5.71
N THR A 130 -11.07 -20.14 6.15
CA THR A 130 -11.00 -19.76 7.57
C THR A 130 -12.21 -18.91 7.98
N ASN A 131 -12.52 -18.86 9.27
CA ASN A 131 -13.58 -18.00 9.81
C ASN A 131 -13.07 -16.61 10.22
N VAL A 132 -11.88 -16.23 9.74
CA VAL A 132 -11.30 -14.92 10.00
C VAL A 132 -12.16 -13.86 9.29
N ALA A 133 -12.48 -12.78 10.01
CA ALA A 133 -13.26 -11.68 9.45
C ALA A 133 -12.57 -11.12 8.18
N PRO A 134 -13.28 -10.99 7.04
CA PRO A 134 -12.68 -10.51 5.81
C PRO A 134 -12.03 -9.13 5.93
N SER A 135 -12.63 -8.23 6.70
CA SER A 135 -12.04 -6.91 6.97
C SER A 135 -10.68 -7.01 7.64
N PHE A 136 -10.50 -7.95 8.57
CA PHE A 136 -9.22 -8.16 9.24
C PHE A 136 -8.19 -8.79 8.30
N ALA A 137 -8.57 -9.80 7.51
CA ALA A 137 -7.67 -10.40 6.52
C ALA A 137 -7.19 -9.35 5.50
N ALA A 138 -8.11 -8.52 4.99
CA ALA A 138 -7.79 -7.42 4.09
C ALA A 138 -6.80 -6.43 4.72
N THR A 139 -7.11 -5.94 5.94
CA THR A 139 -6.23 -5.02 6.68
C THR A 139 -4.83 -5.59 6.90
N VAL A 140 -4.71 -6.87 7.24
CA VAL A 140 -3.39 -7.49 7.42
C VAL A 140 -2.62 -7.49 6.10
N LEU A 141 -3.23 -7.99 5.03
CA LEU A 141 -2.57 -8.12 3.72
C LEU A 141 -2.22 -6.76 3.09
N THR A 142 -2.99 -5.71 3.33
CA THR A 142 -2.76 -4.39 2.69
C THR A 142 -2.05 -3.39 3.59
N GLU A 143 -2.45 -3.28 4.86
CA GLU A 143 -1.93 -2.25 5.77
C GLU A 143 -0.77 -2.78 6.63
N VAL A 144 -0.91 -3.96 7.25
CA VAL A 144 0.15 -4.51 8.12
C VAL A 144 1.39 -4.90 7.31
N PHE A 145 1.22 -5.53 6.15
CA PHE A 145 2.33 -5.85 5.26
C PHE A 145 3.09 -4.59 4.84
N LYS A 146 2.36 -3.54 4.44
CA LYS A 146 2.95 -2.25 4.06
C LYS A 146 3.66 -1.59 5.24
N SER A 147 3.13 -1.70 6.45
CA SER A 147 3.79 -1.22 7.67
C SER A 147 5.10 -1.97 7.93
N LEU A 148 5.08 -3.30 7.86
CA LEU A 148 6.27 -4.13 8.06
C LEU A 148 7.34 -3.85 7.00
N SER A 149 6.96 -3.67 5.73
CA SER A 149 7.89 -3.27 4.68
C SER A 149 8.55 -1.92 4.94
N ARG A 150 7.81 -0.95 5.51
CA ARG A 150 8.37 0.35 5.92
C ARG A 150 9.38 0.22 7.05
N ASP A 151 9.18 -0.75 7.95
CA ASP A 151 10.13 -1.09 9.02
C ASP A 151 11.34 -1.90 8.53
N GLY A 152 11.48 -2.11 7.21
CA GLY A 152 12.57 -2.88 6.61
C GLY A 152 12.38 -4.40 6.68
N VAL A 153 11.20 -4.89 7.08
CA VAL A 153 10.90 -6.33 7.12
C VAL A 153 10.46 -6.80 5.72
N PRO A 154 11.16 -7.75 5.09
CA PRO A 154 10.90 -8.16 3.71
C PRO A 154 9.72 -9.14 3.62
N VAL A 155 8.52 -8.74 4.06
CA VAL A 155 7.33 -9.63 4.09
C VAL A 155 6.93 -10.23 2.74
N GLY A 156 7.31 -9.61 1.63
CA GLY A 156 7.11 -10.16 0.29
C GLY A 156 7.95 -11.41 -0.03
N SER A 157 8.93 -11.76 0.82
CA SER A 157 9.66 -13.04 0.70
C SER A 157 8.88 -14.23 1.22
N LEU A 158 7.82 -14.00 2.01
CA LEU A 158 6.99 -15.06 2.56
C LEU A 158 6.10 -15.66 1.47
N SER A 159 6.05 -16.99 1.41
CA SER A 159 5.11 -17.67 0.52
C SER A 159 3.67 -17.41 0.96
N GLY A 160 2.75 -17.34 -0.01
CA GLY A 160 1.31 -17.21 0.29
C GLY A 160 0.79 -18.33 1.19
N GLU A 161 1.35 -19.54 1.10
CA GLU A 161 0.99 -20.67 1.96
C GLU A 161 1.44 -20.46 3.42
N THR A 162 2.62 -19.88 3.63
CA THR A 162 3.10 -19.50 4.97
C THR A 162 2.16 -18.48 5.61
N VAL A 163 1.79 -17.44 4.86
CA VAL A 163 0.87 -16.39 5.33
C VAL A 163 -0.53 -16.97 5.60
N PHE A 164 -1.02 -17.83 4.73
CA PHE A 164 -2.29 -18.55 4.93
C PHE A 164 -2.29 -19.35 6.24
N ARG A 165 -1.19 -20.05 6.55
CA ARG A 165 -1.04 -20.79 7.81
C ARG A 165 -1.07 -19.89 9.05
N VAL A 166 -0.57 -18.66 8.95
CA VAL A 166 -0.68 -17.67 10.04
C VAL A 166 -2.15 -17.34 10.32
N PHE A 167 -2.94 -17.07 9.26
CA PHE A 167 -4.38 -16.86 9.43
C PHE A 167 -5.10 -18.09 9.99
N ARG A 168 -4.73 -19.29 9.53
CA ARG A 168 -5.29 -20.54 10.04
C ARG A 168 -4.96 -20.76 11.52
N ALA A 169 -3.76 -20.41 11.97
CA ALA A 169 -3.40 -20.49 13.39
C ALA A 169 -4.26 -19.56 14.27
N VAL A 170 -4.61 -18.38 13.76
CA VAL A 170 -5.55 -17.46 14.42
C VAL A 170 -6.97 -18.02 14.43
N ASP A 171 -7.43 -18.60 13.31
CA ASP A 171 -8.76 -19.23 13.20
C ASP A 171 -8.94 -20.40 14.19
N LEU A 172 -7.90 -21.22 14.34
CA LEU A 172 -7.87 -22.33 15.29
C LEU A 172 -7.69 -21.89 16.76
N GLY A 173 -7.52 -20.59 17.02
CA GLY A 173 -7.32 -20.03 18.36
C GLY A 173 -5.98 -20.41 19.00
N LEU A 174 -4.95 -20.72 18.19
CA LEU A 174 -3.60 -21.00 18.69
C LEU A 174 -2.85 -19.73 19.13
N THR A 175 -3.19 -18.60 18.49
CA THR A 175 -2.62 -17.29 18.77
C THR A 175 -3.67 -16.19 18.54
N ALA A 176 -3.44 -14.99 19.07
CA ALA A 176 -4.34 -13.86 18.91
C ALA A 176 -4.08 -13.07 17.62
N LYS A 177 -5.05 -12.24 17.22
CA LYS A 177 -4.96 -11.41 16.01
C LYS A 177 -3.80 -10.41 16.07
N GLU A 178 -3.51 -9.91 17.26
CA GLU A 178 -2.48 -8.93 17.55
C GLU A 178 -1.06 -9.50 17.41
N ALA A 179 -0.90 -10.83 17.40
CA ALA A 179 0.37 -11.52 17.27
C ALA A 179 0.87 -11.62 15.81
N ILE A 180 -0.01 -11.41 14.83
CA ILE A 180 0.33 -11.60 13.41
C ILE A 180 1.57 -10.80 12.98
N PRO A 181 1.71 -9.49 13.29
CA PRO A 181 2.88 -8.73 12.84
C PRO A 181 4.20 -9.30 13.35
N ASP A 182 4.23 -9.75 14.61
CA ASP A 182 5.41 -10.31 15.25
C ASP A 182 5.75 -11.70 14.68
N ILE A 183 4.73 -12.53 14.43
CA ILE A 183 4.88 -13.84 13.78
C ILE A 183 5.41 -13.67 12.35
N LEU A 184 4.85 -12.75 11.57
CA LEU A 184 5.30 -12.49 10.20
C LEU A 184 6.76 -12.01 10.19
N ARG A 185 7.13 -11.08 11.07
CA ARG A 185 8.52 -10.63 11.20
C ARG A 185 9.46 -11.79 11.50
N TRP A 186 9.14 -12.62 12.49
CA TRP A 186 9.97 -13.75 12.87
C TRP A 186 10.12 -14.79 11.75
N LEU A 187 9.05 -15.04 10.99
CA LEU A 187 9.07 -15.96 9.83
C LEU A 187 9.91 -15.41 8.67
N THR A 188 10.04 -14.10 8.50
CA THR A 188 10.97 -13.54 7.49
C THR A 188 12.43 -13.78 7.85
N GLU A 189 12.76 -13.83 9.14
CA GLU A 189 14.10 -14.15 9.64
C GLU A 189 14.37 -15.67 9.65
N ASN A 190 13.29 -16.47 9.73
CA ASN A 190 13.35 -17.93 9.87
C ASN A 190 12.42 -18.63 8.86
N PRO A 191 12.67 -18.53 7.54
CA PRO A 191 11.73 -18.96 6.49
C PRO A 191 11.47 -20.47 6.46
N GLU A 192 12.40 -21.29 6.94
CA GLU A 192 12.28 -22.76 7.00
C GLU A 192 11.42 -23.25 8.18
N CYS A 193 11.12 -22.37 9.14
CA CYS A 193 10.38 -22.74 10.33
C CYS A 193 8.86 -22.71 10.10
N LYS A 194 8.16 -23.60 10.80
CA LYS A 194 6.69 -23.63 10.78
C LYS A 194 6.11 -22.53 11.68
N VAL A 195 4.88 -22.13 11.39
CA VAL A 195 4.14 -21.09 12.14
C VAL A 195 4.02 -21.45 13.62
N GLU A 196 3.80 -22.71 13.95
CA GLU A 196 3.69 -23.19 15.34
C GLU A 196 4.98 -22.95 16.14
N VAL A 197 6.14 -23.08 15.49
CA VAL A 197 7.45 -22.82 16.12
C VAL A 197 7.60 -21.34 16.44
N ALA A 198 7.17 -20.46 15.53
CA ALA A 198 7.17 -19.02 15.76
C ALA A 198 6.30 -18.64 16.97
N ILE A 199 5.09 -19.22 17.05
CA ILE A 199 4.15 -18.99 18.17
C ILE A 199 4.77 -19.42 19.50
N GLU A 200 5.42 -20.58 19.56
CA GLU A 200 6.08 -21.06 20.77
C GLU A 200 7.29 -20.22 21.16
N LYS A 201 8.17 -19.90 20.21
CA LYS A 201 9.41 -19.14 20.47
C LYS A 201 9.13 -17.70 20.92
N LEU A 202 8.08 -17.08 20.37
CA LEU A 202 7.66 -15.74 20.77
C LEU A 202 6.77 -15.74 22.03
N GLY A 203 6.39 -16.91 22.54
CA GLY A 203 5.50 -17.01 23.70
C GLY A 203 4.07 -16.52 23.41
N LEU A 204 3.64 -16.54 22.14
CA LEU A 204 2.38 -15.99 21.65
C LEU A 204 1.25 -17.04 21.63
N LYS A 205 1.46 -18.17 22.30
CA LYS A 205 0.45 -19.21 22.45
C LYS A 205 -0.70 -18.71 23.32
N THR A 206 -1.91 -19.03 22.88
CA THR A 206 -3.13 -18.63 23.60
C THR A 206 -3.21 -19.24 24.99
N ILE A 207 -3.56 -18.41 25.97
CA ILE A 207 -3.79 -18.81 27.36
C ILE A 207 -5.27 -19.12 27.59
N SER A 208 -5.57 -20.00 28.55
CA SER A 208 -6.94 -20.34 28.91
C SER A 208 -7.65 -19.18 29.61
N ASP A 209 -8.99 -19.20 29.58
CA ASP A 209 -9.80 -18.19 30.28
C ASP A 209 -9.53 -18.20 31.80
N ASP A 210 -9.21 -19.35 32.39
CA ASP A 210 -8.85 -19.46 33.81
C ASP A 210 -7.49 -18.85 34.12
N GLU A 211 -6.47 -19.06 33.27
CA GLU A 211 -5.16 -18.43 33.43
C GLU A 211 -5.28 -16.90 33.28
N LEU A 212 -6.07 -16.44 32.31
CA LEU A 212 -6.34 -15.03 32.10
C LEU A 212 -7.03 -14.39 33.33
N LYS A 213 -8.08 -15.03 33.86
CA LYS A 213 -8.75 -14.57 35.08
C LYS A 213 -7.80 -14.52 36.26
N SER A 214 -6.95 -15.53 36.44
CA SER A 214 -5.94 -15.54 37.51
C SER A 214 -4.95 -14.37 37.38
N ARG A 215 -4.50 -14.04 36.17
CA ARG A 215 -3.60 -12.90 35.93
C ARG A 215 -4.30 -11.57 36.21
N ILE A 216 -5.55 -11.42 35.75
CA ILE A 216 -6.36 -10.22 36.00
C ILE A 216 -6.58 -10.04 37.50
N CYS A 217 -6.98 -11.08 38.23
CA CYS A 217 -7.16 -11.02 39.69
C CYS A 217 -5.86 -10.61 40.40
N SER A 218 -4.73 -11.21 40.04
CA SER A 218 -3.43 -10.85 40.64
C SER A 218 -3.04 -9.39 40.36
N LEU A 219 -3.33 -8.90 39.15
CA LEU A 219 -3.08 -7.50 38.78
C LEU A 219 -3.99 -6.54 39.56
N LEU A 220 -5.25 -6.90 39.76
CA LEU A 220 -6.20 -6.12 40.57
C LEU A 220 -5.81 -6.13 42.05
N ASP A 221 -5.35 -7.26 42.59
CA ASP A 221 -4.87 -7.36 43.99
C ASP A 221 -3.67 -6.43 44.24
N ARG A 222 -2.72 -6.39 43.30
CA ARG A 222 -1.53 -5.51 43.39
C ARG A 222 -1.88 -4.03 43.26
N ASN A 223 -2.99 -3.70 42.61
CA ASN A 223 -3.41 -2.33 42.31
C ASN A 223 -4.74 -1.97 42.99
N ILE A 224 -5.04 -2.58 44.14
CA ILE A 224 -6.36 -2.44 44.78
C ILE A 224 -6.69 -0.98 45.12
N ALA A 225 -5.70 -0.20 45.56
CA ALA A 225 -5.85 1.23 45.86
C ALA A 225 -6.23 2.06 44.61
N LEU A 226 -5.75 1.66 43.43
CA LEU A 226 -6.10 2.30 42.16
C LEU A 226 -7.56 2.00 41.78
N VAL A 227 -8.01 0.77 42.00
CA VAL A 227 -9.39 0.34 41.73
C VAL A 227 -10.37 1.05 42.67
N GLU A 228 -10.02 1.19 43.95
CA GLU A 228 -10.85 1.87 44.95
C GLU A 228 -10.91 3.39 44.77
N SER A 229 -9.81 4.02 44.32
CA SER A 229 -9.74 5.48 44.16
C SER A 229 -10.31 5.99 42.83
N GLU A 230 -10.09 5.28 41.73
CA GLU A 230 -10.46 5.74 40.39
C GLU A 230 -11.64 4.95 39.77
N GLY A 231 -12.08 3.85 40.40
CA GLY A 231 -13.24 3.06 39.97
C GLY A 231 -13.20 2.70 38.48
N GLY A 232 -14.24 3.09 37.74
CA GLY A 232 -14.34 2.85 36.29
C GLY A 232 -13.22 3.48 35.45
N ALA A 233 -12.61 4.58 35.91
CA ALA A 233 -11.50 5.25 35.22
C ALA A 233 -10.18 4.47 35.34
N ALA A 234 -10.02 3.62 36.37
CA ALA A 234 -8.86 2.75 36.54
C ALA A 234 -8.74 1.72 35.42
N THR A 235 -9.87 1.32 34.82
CA THR A 235 -9.94 0.29 33.76
C THR A 235 -8.99 0.56 32.61
N GLY A 236 -8.81 1.83 32.20
CA GLY A 236 -7.90 2.18 31.10
C GLY A 236 -6.42 1.95 31.46
N LYS A 237 -6.00 2.30 32.68
CA LYS A 237 -4.63 2.09 33.16
C LYS A 237 -4.35 0.61 33.38
N LEU A 238 -5.27 -0.10 34.01
CA LEU A 238 -5.20 -1.55 34.26
C LEU A 238 -5.17 -2.32 32.94
N MET A 239 -5.90 -1.84 31.93
CA MET A 239 -5.87 -2.41 30.58
C MET A 239 -4.47 -2.34 29.98
N ASN A 240 -3.80 -1.19 30.04
CA ASN A 240 -2.43 -1.06 29.52
C ASN A 240 -1.46 -2.01 30.24
N MET A 241 -1.61 -2.16 31.57
CA MET A 241 -0.76 -3.04 32.36
C MET A 241 -1.00 -4.52 32.02
N ILE A 242 -2.25 -4.98 31.96
CA ILE A 242 -2.54 -6.39 31.65
C ILE A 242 -2.15 -6.70 30.20
N MET A 243 -2.39 -5.78 29.26
CA MET A 243 -2.01 -5.98 27.86
C MET A 243 -0.50 -6.06 27.70
N ALA A 244 0.30 -5.35 28.50
CA ALA A 244 1.75 -5.53 28.47
C ALA A 244 2.19 -6.97 28.81
N GLU A 245 1.39 -7.72 29.58
CA GLU A 245 1.68 -9.11 29.96
C GLU A 245 1.05 -10.15 29.03
N VAL A 246 -0.13 -9.86 28.44
CA VAL A 246 -0.93 -10.84 27.68
C VAL A 246 -1.08 -10.53 26.19
N ARG A 247 -0.51 -9.43 25.69
CA ARG A 247 -0.62 -9.02 24.28
C ARG A 247 -0.19 -10.15 23.34
N GLY A 248 -1.02 -10.41 22.33
CA GLY A 248 -0.78 -11.45 21.34
C GLY A 248 -1.12 -12.87 21.82
N ARG A 249 -1.45 -13.07 23.10
CA ARG A 249 -1.86 -14.36 23.66
C ARG A 249 -3.37 -14.48 23.83
N VAL A 250 -4.10 -13.37 23.94
CA VAL A 250 -5.56 -13.36 24.06
C VAL A 250 -6.13 -12.27 23.16
N ASP A 251 -7.30 -12.52 22.58
CA ASP A 251 -8.10 -11.49 21.90
C ASP A 251 -8.39 -10.33 22.87
N ALA A 252 -8.03 -9.11 22.47
CA ALA A 252 -8.22 -7.92 23.29
C ALA A 252 -9.66 -7.76 23.77
N LYS A 253 -10.67 -8.20 23.00
CA LYS A 253 -12.08 -8.15 23.41
C LYS A 253 -12.36 -8.96 24.67
N LYS A 254 -11.81 -10.18 24.77
CA LYS A 254 -11.96 -11.01 25.96
C LYS A 254 -11.30 -10.39 27.19
N VAL A 255 -10.14 -9.76 27.00
CA VAL A 255 -9.45 -9.04 28.09
C VAL A 255 -10.31 -7.88 28.59
N ILE A 256 -10.93 -7.10 27.69
CA ILE A 256 -11.84 -5.99 28.05
C ILE A 256 -13.02 -6.53 28.88
N GLU A 257 -13.65 -7.61 28.41
CA GLU A 257 -14.85 -8.18 29.03
C GLU A 257 -14.56 -8.68 30.45
N PHE A 258 -13.54 -9.53 30.62
CA PHE A 258 -13.19 -10.06 31.95
C PHE A 258 -12.66 -8.97 32.90
N LEU A 259 -11.89 -8.00 32.40
CA LEU A 259 -11.39 -6.90 33.24
C LEU A 259 -12.56 -6.06 33.78
N LYS A 260 -13.54 -5.73 32.93
CA LYS A 260 -14.72 -4.97 33.35
C LYS A 260 -15.57 -5.73 34.37
N GLU A 261 -15.80 -7.02 34.14
CA GLU A 261 -16.54 -7.86 35.09
C GLU A 261 -15.86 -7.91 36.46
N GLU A 262 -14.55 -8.15 36.52
CA GLU A 262 -13.83 -8.26 37.79
C GLU A 262 -13.65 -6.92 38.51
N VAL A 263 -13.47 -5.82 37.78
CA VAL A 263 -13.46 -4.47 38.37
C VAL A 263 -14.85 -4.13 38.95
N ALA A 264 -15.94 -4.46 38.25
CA ALA A 264 -17.30 -4.22 38.75
C ALA A 264 -17.60 -5.02 40.03
N LYS A 265 -17.20 -6.30 40.09
CA LYS A 265 -17.34 -7.13 41.30
C LYS A 265 -16.61 -6.54 42.51
N ARG A 266 -15.42 -5.95 42.31
CA ARG A 266 -14.57 -5.46 43.40
C ARG A 266 -14.84 -4.01 43.81
N SER A 267 -15.33 -3.17 42.89
CA SER A 267 -15.70 -1.78 43.17
C SER A 267 -17.12 -1.60 43.74
N GLY A 268 -17.91 -2.67 43.83
CA GLY A 268 -19.27 -2.64 44.37
C GLY A 268 -20.30 -1.93 43.47
N VAL A 269 -19.89 -1.49 42.27
CA VAL A 269 -20.74 -0.85 41.28
C VAL A 269 -21.32 -1.93 40.38
N ARG A 270 -22.64 -2.19 40.47
CA ARG A 270 -23.35 -3.11 39.56
C ARG A 270 -23.17 -2.66 38.10
N ALA A 271 -22.96 -3.65 37.22
CA ALA A 271 -22.92 -3.53 35.76
C ALA A 271 -24.13 -2.79 35.19
#